data_AF-A0A1F6ZBA2-F1
#
_entry.id   AF-A0A1F6ZBA2-F1
#
_cell.length_a   1.000
_cell.length_b   1.000
_cell.length_c   1.000
_cell.angle_alpha   90.00
_cell.angle_beta   90.00
_cell.angle_gamma   90.00
#
_symmetry.space_group_name_H-M   'P 1'
#
loop_
_entity.id
_entity.type
_entity.pdbx_description
1 polymer ?
#
loop_
_entity_poly.entity_id
_entity_poly.type
_entity_poly.pdbx_seq_one_letter_code
_entity_poly.pdbx_strand_id
1 'polypeptide(L)' 'MKKPAKDLKKGEKIILAGQTGIVQDIEISEIGKQGKRKVRIEALTEKGEKIVIIRPEDFPFQVL' A
#
# COMPACT_ATOMS: atom_id res chain seq x y z
N MET A 1 -2.98 -5.16 12.77
CA MET A 1 -1.71 -4.51 13.19
C MET A 1 -1.35 -3.38 12.22
N LYS A 2 -0.60 -2.35 12.62
CA LYS A 2 -0.13 -1.32 11.66
C LYS A 2 1.24 -1.72 11.09
N LYS A 3 1.42 -1.62 9.77
CA LYS A 3 2.70 -1.80 9.07
C LYS A 3 3.00 -0.58 8.21
N PRO A 4 4.27 -0.15 8.07
CA PRO A 4 4.61 0.90 7.11
C PRO A 4 4.43 0.39 5.68
N ALA A 5 4.17 1.31 4.75
CA ALA A 5 3.87 1.00 3.35
C ALA A 5 4.93 0.12 2.68
N LYS A 6 6.21 0.32 3.00
CA LYS A 6 7.33 -0.48 2.47
C LYS A 6 7.36 -1.94 2.91
N ASP A 7 6.71 -2.25 4.03
CA ASP A 7 6.71 -3.61 4.62
C ASP A 7 5.47 -4.40 4.22
N LEU A 8 4.56 -3.80 3.43
CA LEU A 8 3.43 -4.51 2.84
C LEU A 8 3.92 -5.53 1.82
N LYS A 9 3.15 -6.61 1.67
CA LYS A 9 3.40 -7.68 0.71
C LYS A 9 2.16 -7.96 -0.14
N LYS A 10 2.39 -8.45 -1.36
CA LYS A 10 1.32 -8.97 -2.21
C LYS A 10 0.55 -10.07 -1.47
N GLY A 11 -0.77 -10.07 -1.61
CA GLY A 11 -1.69 -10.99 -0.93
C GLY A 11 -2.12 -10.55 0.47
N GLU A 12 -1.50 -9.52 1.06
CA GLU A 12 -1.97 -9.02 2.36
C GLU A 12 -3.31 -8.30 2.24
N LYS A 13 -4.16 -8.49 3.25
CA LYS A 13 -5.41 -7.75 3.41
C LYS A 13 -5.14 -6.46 4.18
N ILE A 14 -5.54 -5.34 3.60
CA ILE A 14 -5.36 -4.00 4.16
C ILE A 14 -6.68 -3.24 4.20
N ILE A 15 -6.82 -2.32 5.13
CA ILE A 15 -7.92 -1.36 5.17
C ILE A 15 -7.54 -0.11 4.38
N LEU A 16 -8.29 0.18 3.32
CA LEU A 16 -8.16 1.36 2.46
C LEU A 16 -9.48 2.15 2.48
N ALA A 17 -9.44 3.39 2.95
CA ALA A 17 -10.63 4.28 3.00
C ALA A 17 -11.87 3.62 3.66
N GLY A 18 -11.66 2.81 4.70
CA GLY A 18 -12.72 2.10 5.41
C GLY A 18 -13.19 0.80 4.74
N GLN A 19 -12.57 0.38 3.64
CA GLN A 19 -12.88 -0.87 2.94
C GLN A 19 -11.71 -1.85 3.00
N THR A 20 -12.02 -3.15 2.96
CA THR A 20 -11.00 -4.20 2.85
C THR A 20 -10.54 -4.34 1.40
N GLY A 21 -9.24 -4.37 1.19
CA GLY A 21 -8.61 -4.66 -0.09
C GLY A 21 -7.46 -5.65 0.04
N ILE A 22 -7.25 -6.46 -1.00
CA ILE A 22 -6.12 -7.39 -1.11
C ILE A 22 -5.06 -6.74 -1.99
N VAL A 23 -3.84 -6.60 -1.47
CA VAL A 23 -2.70 -6.09 -2.24
C VAL A 23 -2.39 -7.01 -3.42
N GLN A 24 -2.46 -6.47 -4.63
CA GLN A 24 -2.12 -7.15 -5.88
C GLN A 24 -0.69 -6.84 -6.32
N ASP A 25 -0.29 -5.57 -6.19
CA ASP A 25 1.05 -5.15 -6.60
C ASP A 25 1.60 -4.05 -5.69
N ILE A 26 2.93 -4.00 -5.59
CA ILE A 26 3.67 -3.00 -4.84
C ILE A 26 4.87 -2.59 -5.67
N GLU A 27 5.01 -1.28 -5.86
CA GLU A 27 6.12 -0.65 -6.55
C GLU A 27 6.71 0.43 -5.65
N ILE A 28 8.03 0.38 -5.43
CA ILE A 28 8.74 1.35 -4.59
C ILE A 28 9.53 2.26 -5.52
N SER A 29 9.31 3.57 -5.42
CA SER A 29 10.05 4.55 -6.22
C SER A 29 11.50 4.61 -5.80
N GLU A 30 12.37 4.93 -6.75
CA GLU A 30 13.74 5.37 -6.44
C GLU A 30 13.71 6.66 -5.61
N ILE A 31 14.76 6.84 -4.80
CA ILE A 31 14.94 8.02 -3.95
C ILE A 31 15.90 9.00 -4.64
N GLY A 32 15.52 10.27 -4.74
CA GLY A 32 16.42 11.33 -5.17
C GLY A 32 17.38 11.78 -4.07
N LYS A 33 18.10 12.90 -4.28
CA LYS A 33 19.14 13.40 -3.35
C LYS A 33 18.68 13.64 -1.90
N GLN A 34 17.44 14.08 -1.68
CA GLN A 34 16.86 14.32 -0.35
C GLN A 34 15.34 14.14 -0.37
N GLY A 35 14.86 12.89 -0.35
CA GLY A 35 13.42 12.58 -0.30
C GLY A 35 13.12 11.33 0.51
N LYS A 36 11.84 11.03 0.72
CA LYS A 36 11.40 9.69 1.16
C LYS A 36 10.93 8.91 -0.07
N ARG A 37 11.19 7.59 -0.09
CA ARG A 37 10.65 6.74 -1.15
C ARG A 37 9.13 6.77 -1.10
N LYS A 38 8.49 6.71 -2.26
CA LYS A 38 7.05 6.51 -2.37
C LYS A 38 6.79 5.05 -2.68
N VAL A 39 5.72 4.53 -2.11
CA VAL A 39 5.23 3.18 -2.36
C VAL A 39 3.89 3.32 -3.06
N ARG A 40 3.80 2.76 -4.26
CA ARG A 40 2.59 2.61 -5.04
C ARG A 40 2.05 1.21 -4.76
N ILE A 41 0.82 1.16 -4.25
CA ILE A 41 0.12 -0.06 -3.86
C ILE A 41 -1.10 -0.18 -4.74
N GLU A 42 -1.21 -1.28 -5.46
CA GLU A 42 -2.41 -1.68 -6.16
C GLU A 42 -3.14 -2.71 -5.29
N ALA A 43 -4.41 -2.46 -4.97
CA ALA A 43 -5.25 -3.36 -4.21
C ALA A 43 -6.57 -3.62 -4.91
N LEU A 44 -7.13 -4.81 -4.72
CA LEU A 44 -8.44 -5.20 -5.21
C LEU A 44 -9.43 -5.24 -4.04
N THR A 45 -10.54 -4.51 -4.13
CA THR A 45 -11.60 -4.57 -3.12
C THR A 45 -12.40 -5.87 -3.24
N GLU A 46 -13.19 -6.18 -2.21
CA GLU A 46 -14.12 -7.32 -2.25
C GLU A 46 -15.17 -7.19 -3.36
N LYS A 47 -15.42 -5.98 -3.88
CA LYS A 47 -16.32 -5.71 -5.01
C LYS A 47 -15.64 -5.88 -6.37
N GLY A 48 -14.36 -6.25 -6.41
CA GLY A 48 -13.58 -6.37 -7.64
C GLY A 48 -13.09 -5.02 -8.19
N GLU A 49 -13.15 -3.94 -7.41
CA GLU A 49 -12.66 -2.63 -7.83
C GLU A 49 -11.15 -2.53 -7.59
N LYS A 50 -10.42 -2.01 -8.58
CA LYS A 50 -8.99 -1.76 -8.45
C LYS A 50 -8.77 -0.38 -7.83
N ILE A 51 -8.07 -0.34 -6.70
CA ILE A 51 -7.63 0.87 -6.02
C ILE A 51 -6.12 1.00 -6.16
N VAL A 52 -5.66 2.18 -6.56
CA VAL A 52 -4.23 2.52 -6.59
C VAL A 52 -3.97 3.64 -5.60
N ILE A 53 -3.06 3.43 -4.66
CA ILE A 53 -2.68 4.41 -3.65
C ILE A 53 -1.17 4.61 -3.67
N ILE A 54 -0.74 5.86 -3.60
CA ILE A 54 0.66 6.23 -3.49
C ILE A 54 0.87 6.96 -2.18
N ARG A 55 1.75 6.45 -1.33
CA ARG A 55 2.09 7.03 -0.03
C ARG A 55 3.59 6.99 0.23
N PRO A 56 4.11 7.81 1.16
CA PRO A 56 5.49 7.66 1.65
C PRO A 56 5.74 6.25 2.20
N GLU A 57 6.98 5.78 2.12
CA GLU A 57 7.38 4.43 2.55
C GLU A 57 7.09 4.11 4.02
N ASP A 58 7.06 5.14 4.86
CA ASP A 58 6.80 5.07 6.30
C ASP A 58 5.31 5.27 6.66
N PHE A 59 4.44 5.49 5.67
CA PHE A 59 3.02 5.69 5.94
C PHE A 59 2.40 4.42 6.57
N PRO A 60 1.69 4.53 7.71
CA PRO A 60 1.15 3.37 8.40
C PRO A 60 -0.14 2.87 7.74
N PHE A 61 -0.13 1.63 7.27
CA PHE A 61 -1.31 0.88 6.82
C PHE A 61 -1.81 -0.06 7.90
N GLN A 62 -3.13 -0.19 8.01
CA GLN A 62 -3.75 -1.20 8.85
C GLN A 62 -3.88 -2.51 8.07
N VAL A 63 -3.16 -3.53 8.54
CA VAL A 63 -3.19 -4.90 8.01
C VAL A 63 -4.12 -5.75 8.87
N LEU A 64 -4.95 -6.56 8.20
CA LEU A 64 -5.87 -7.52 8.80
C LEU A 64 -5.22 -8.90 8.91
#